data_AF-X0UTP2-F1
#
_entry.id   AF-X0UTP2-F1
#
_cell.length_a   1.000
_cell.length_b   1.000
_cell.length_c   1.000
_cell.angle_alpha   90.00
_cell.angle_beta   90.00
_cell.angle_gamma   90.00
#
_symmetry.space_group_name_H-M   'P 1'
#
loop_
_entity.id
_entity.type
_entity.pdbx_description
1 polymer ?
#
loop_
_entity_poly.entity_id
_entity_poly.type
_entity_poly.pdbx_seq_one_letter_code
_entity_poly.pdbx_strand_id
1 'polypeptide(L)' 'MSLEELVPKYLKVIPSAKVHRHHEDSNKVTYYSGSDYSLKNFRDTGGWGYVNDSASPDWGSVFVNCTHTDSRGKVWYTY' A
#
# COMPACT_ATOMS: atom_id res chain seq x y z
N MET A 1 -7.81 13.11 -1.85
CA MET A 1 -7.29 12.76 -0.51
C MET A 1 -6.00 11.99 -0.72
N SER A 2 -5.00 12.19 0.14
CA SER A 2 -3.68 11.55 0.03
C SER A 2 -3.27 11.00 1.41
N LEU A 3 -2.50 9.92 1.44
CA LEU A 3 -2.11 9.29 2.71
C LEU A 3 -1.17 10.20 3.54
N GLU A 4 -0.42 11.05 2.86
CA GLU A 4 0.51 12.04 3.39
C GLU A 4 -0.19 13.11 4.22
N GLU A 5 -1.50 13.33 4.03
CA GLU A 5 -2.30 14.24 4.87
C GLU A 5 -2.32 13.81 6.35
N LEU A 6 -1.95 12.56 6.65
CA LEU A 6 -1.75 12.08 8.02
C LEU A 6 -0.49 12.64 8.69
N VAL A 7 0.46 13.16 7.93
CA VAL A 7 1.74 13.70 8.42
C VAL A 7 1.75 15.23 8.30
N PRO A 8 2.20 15.98 9.33
CA PRO A 8 2.69 15.52 10.63
C PRO A 8 1.58 15.34 11.69
N LYS A 9 0.32 15.60 11.34
CA LYS A 9 -0.77 15.81 12.31
C LYS A 9 -1.06 14.57 13.16
N TYR A 10 -1.10 13.39 12.53
CA TYR A 10 -1.44 12.12 13.17
C TYR A 10 -0.25 11.16 13.21
N LEU A 11 0.66 11.27 12.25
CA LEU A 11 1.90 10.49 12.17
C LEU A 11 3.09 11.44 12.06
N LYS A 12 4.22 11.11 12.69
CA LYS A 12 5.46 11.89 12.53
C LYS A 12 6.02 11.81 11.11
N VAL A 13 5.88 10.65 10.49
CA VAL A 13 6.31 10.32 9.12
C VAL A 13 5.55 9.07 8.68
N ILE A 14 5.43 8.85 7.37
CA ILE A 14 4.96 7.57 6.84
C ILE A 14 6.04 6.52 7.14
N PRO A 15 5.71 5.43 7.86
CA PRO A 15 6.69 4.40 8.20
C PRO A 15 7.15 3.67 6.95
N SER A 16 8.36 3.11 6.99
CA SER A 16 8.85 2.24 5.92
C SER A 16 8.19 0.86 6.02
N ALA A 17 7.55 0.39 4.94
CA ALA A 17 7.07 -0.98 4.83
C ALA A 17 8.26 -1.90 4.54
N LYS A 18 8.41 -2.95 5.36
CA LYS A 18 9.54 -3.89 5.30
C LYS A 18 9.07 -5.22 4.72
N VAL A 19 9.14 -5.35 3.40
CA VAL A 19 8.70 -6.55 2.66
C VAL A 19 9.90 -7.37 2.24
N HIS A 20 10.46 -8.09 3.23
CA HIS A 20 11.70 -8.86 3.12
C HIS A 20 11.84 -9.63 1.79
N ARG A 21 13.05 -9.58 1.19
CA ARG A 21 13.50 -10.31 -0.03
C ARG A 21 12.91 -9.89 -1.37
N HIS A 22 11.81 -9.14 -1.40
CA HIS A 22 11.11 -8.85 -2.66
C HIS A 22 11.22 -7.39 -3.08
N HIS A 23 11.14 -6.47 -2.13
CA HIS A 23 11.37 -5.04 -2.39
C HIS A 23 12.23 -4.43 -1.29
N GLU A 24 12.92 -3.35 -1.63
CA GLU A 24 13.63 -2.53 -0.65
C GLU A 24 12.66 -1.94 0.37
N ASP A 25 13.16 -1.72 1.59
CA ASP A 25 12.42 -0.98 2.63
C ASP A 25 12.01 0.39 2.07
N SER A 26 10.71 0.66 1.99
CA SER A 26 10.19 1.87 1.36
C SER A 26 9.01 2.46 2.14
N ASN A 27 9.00 3.78 2.31
CA ASN A 27 7.85 4.53 2.83
C ASN A 27 7.02 5.20 1.71
N LYS A 28 7.32 4.91 0.45
CA LYS A 28 6.60 5.51 -0.68
C LYS A 28 5.15 5.02 -0.73
N VAL A 29 4.27 5.92 -1.13
CA VAL A 29 2.85 5.63 -1.35
C VAL A 29 2.60 5.54 -2.85
N THR A 30 1.99 4.43 -3.27
CA THR A 30 1.48 4.23 -4.61
C THR A 30 -0.04 4.40 -4.57
N TYR A 31 -0.55 5.32 -5.39
CA TYR A 31 -1.99 5.55 -5.45
C TYR A 31 -2.67 4.67 -6.48
N TYR A 32 -3.84 4.17 -6.09
CA TYR A 32 -4.72 3.31 -6.87
C TYR A 32 -6.06 4.02 -7.08
N SER A 33 -6.59 3.90 -8.29
CA SER A 33 -7.91 4.44 -8.66
C SER A 33 -8.80 3.34 -9.23
N GLY A 34 -10.10 3.39 -8.95
CA GLY A 34 -11.11 2.51 -9.53
C GLY A 34 -10.75 1.02 -9.53
N SER A 35 -10.72 0.43 -10.73
CA SER A 35 -10.46 -0.99 -11.01
C SER A 35 -9.02 -1.46 -10.75
N ASP A 36 -8.11 -0.56 -10.36
CA ASP A 36 -6.71 -0.92 -10.08
C ASP A 36 -6.54 -1.66 -8.74
N TYR A 37 -7.52 -1.59 -7.85
CA TYR A 37 -7.59 -2.46 -6.66
C TYR A 37 -8.17 -3.84 -7.02
N SER A 38 -7.61 -4.45 -8.05
CA SER A 38 -7.78 -5.88 -8.32
C SER A 38 -6.41 -6.53 -8.31
N LEU A 39 -6.33 -7.79 -7.87
CA LEU A 39 -5.07 -8.54 -7.76
C LEU A 39 -4.22 -8.52 -9.03
N LYS A 40 -4.84 -8.28 -10.19
CA LYS A 40 -4.19 -8.21 -11.50
C LYS A 40 -3.49 -6.88 -11.78
N ASN A 41 -3.82 -5.82 -11.04
CA ASN A 41 -3.34 -4.45 -11.28
C ASN A 41 -2.46 -3.94 -10.12
N PHE A 42 -2.10 -4.79 -9.16
CA PHE A 42 -1.11 -4.41 -8.15
C PHE A 42 0.23 -4.16 -8.80
N ARG A 43 0.75 -2.94 -8.63
CA ARG A 43 2.03 -2.52 -9.16
C ARG A 43 3.21 -3.23 -8.51
N ASP A 44 3.02 -3.82 -7.32
CA ASP A 44 4.02 -4.63 -6.60
C ASP A 44 5.36 -3.90 -6.52
N THR A 45 5.38 -2.70 -5.93
CA THR A 45 6.59 -1.84 -5.87
C THR A 45 7.20 -1.75 -4.47
N GLY A 46 6.67 -2.49 -3.50
CA GLY A 46 6.94 -2.28 -2.08
C GLY A 46 6.29 -1.00 -1.54
N GLY A 47 6.55 -0.67 -0.28
CA GLY A 47 5.92 0.47 0.37
C GLY A 47 4.42 0.30 0.60
N TRP A 48 3.68 1.40 0.50
CA TRP A 48 2.25 1.46 0.79
C TRP A 48 1.43 1.65 -0.48
N GLY A 49 0.28 0.98 -0.55
CA GLY A 49 -0.79 1.28 -1.49
C GLY A 49 -1.89 2.08 -0.81
N TYR A 50 -2.45 3.07 -1.51
CA TYR A 50 -3.61 3.83 -1.04
C TYR A 50 -4.64 3.98 -2.16
N VAL A 51 -5.89 3.60 -1.90
CA VAL A 51 -6.99 3.81 -2.85
C VAL A 51 -7.52 5.23 -2.68
N ASN A 52 -7.14 6.13 -3.58
CA ASN A 52 -7.45 7.56 -3.48
C ASN A 52 -8.66 7.99 -4.33
N ASP A 53 -9.32 7.06 -4.99
CA ASP A 53 -10.52 7.29 -5.79
C ASP A 53 -11.78 7.19 -4.93
N SER A 54 -12.47 8.31 -4.73
CA SER A 54 -13.69 8.40 -3.93
C SER A 54 -14.91 7.71 -4.54
N ALA A 55 -14.86 7.36 -5.82
CA ALA A 55 -15.91 6.56 -6.47
C ALA A 55 -15.71 5.06 -6.26
N SER A 56 -14.53 4.62 -5.81
CA SER A 56 -14.23 3.21 -5.56
C SER A 56 -14.91 2.72 -4.28
N PRO A 57 -15.48 1.50 -4.26
CA PRO A 57 -15.95 0.89 -3.02
C PRO A 57 -14.82 0.66 -2.00
N ASP A 58 -13.57 0.60 -2.46
CA ASP A 58 -12.38 0.42 -1.62
C ASP A 58 -11.72 1.75 -1.24
N TRP A 59 -12.38 2.89 -1.49
CA TRP A 59 -11.84 4.22 -1.17
C TRP A 59 -11.33 4.31 0.28
N GLY A 60 -10.12 4.83 0.44
CA GLY A 60 -9.48 4.98 1.74
C GLY A 60 -8.71 3.75 2.22
N SER A 61 -8.75 2.63 1.48
CA SER A 61 -7.98 1.44 1.82
C SER A 61 -6.48 1.70 1.77
N VAL A 62 -5.77 1.20 2.79
CA VAL A 62 -4.31 1.22 2.90
C VAL A 62 -3.84 -0.21 3.03
N PHE A 63 -2.82 -0.58 2.26
CA PHE A 63 -2.27 -1.94 2.25
C PHE A 63 -0.78 -1.93 1.95
N VAL A 64 -0.11 -3.04 2.25
CA VAL A 64 1.30 -3.23 1.84
C VAL A 64 1.32 -3.51 0.34
N ASN A 65 2.02 -2.69 -0.43
CA ASN A 65 2.07 -2.84 -1.89
C ASN A 65 3.07 -3.93 -2.31
N CYS A 66 2.74 -5.18 -1.97
CA CYS A 66 3.52 -6.35 -2.33
C CYS A 66 2.60 -7.57 -2.55
N THR A 67 2.79 -8.25 -3.68
CA THR A 67 2.00 -9.44 -4.07
C THR A 67 2.64 -10.76 -3.67
N HIS A 68 3.87 -10.72 -3.16
CA HIS A 68 4.59 -11.89 -2.66
C HIS A 68 4.09 -12.32 -1.28
N THR A 69 4.49 -13.53 -0.87
CA THR A 69 4.20 -14.07 0.46
C THR A 69 5.27 -13.67 1.49
N ASP A 70 4.85 -13.57 2.75
CA ASP A 70 5.76 -13.49 3.88
C ASP A 70 6.39 -14.86 4.19
N SER A 71 7.24 -14.90 5.22
CA SER A 71 7.87 -16.14 5.69
C SER A 71 6.90 -17.23 6.18
N ARG A 72 5.62 -16.89 6.37
CA ARG A 72 4.55 -17.80 6.79
C ARG A 72 3.62 -18.20 5.63
N GLY A 73 3.92 -17.76 4.41
CA GLY A 73 3.10 -18.05 3.23
C GLY A 73 1.87 -17.13 3.05
N LYS A 74 1.71 -16.07 3.87
CA LYS A 74 0.60 -15.10 3.73
C LYS A 74 1.00 -13.96 2.81
N VAL A 75 0.11 -13.58 1.89
CA VAL A 75 0.37 -12.51 0.91
C VAL A 75 0.39 -11.13 1.56
N TRP A 76 1.39 -10.30 1.27
CA TRP A 76 1.63 -9.04 1.98
C TRP A 76 0.46 -8.03 1.91
N TYR A 77 -0.22 -7.87 0.77
CA TYR A 77 -1.34 -6.93 0.69
C TYR A 77 -2.59 -7.34 1.51
N THR A 78 -2.61 -8.55 2.09
CA THR A 78 -3.76 -9.08 2.86
C THR A 78 -3.66 -8.84 4.39
N TYR A 79 -2.72 -8.01 4.82
CA TYR A 79 -2.54 -7.62 6.22
C TYR A 79 -3.42 -6.45 6.61
#